data_AF-V9E067-F1
#
_entry.id   AF-V9E067-F1
#
_cell.length_a   1.000
_cell.length_b   1.000
_cell.length_c   1.000
_cell.angle_alpha   90.00
_cell.angle_beta   90.00
_cell.angle_gamma   90.00
#
_symmetry.space_group_name_H-M   'P 1'
#
loop_
_entity.id
_entity.type
_entity.pdbx_description
1 polymer ?
#
loop_
_entity_poly.entity_id
_entity_poly.type
_entity_poly.pdbx_seq_one_letter_code
_entity_poly.pdbx_strand_id
1 'polypeptide(L)'
;MEPPRLQVELEESAHATLDRCIAARHANTTRAYAPKQREYKSWCDRKGFHEATRYQVTASKLHLFLQVEVVDQNVRVKNRKRKDIPNFLVPEEWYDIKVLKAGKNKPLR
;
A
#
# COMPACT_ATOMS: atom_id res chain seq x y z
N MET A 1 -28.28 -16.01 -21.12
CA MET A 1 -28.35 -16.94 -19.98
C MET A 1 -28.31 -16.08 -18.73
N GLU A 2 -29.36 -16.08 -17.93
CA GLU A 2 -29.36 -15.38 -16.64
C GLU A 2 -28.38 -16.07 -15.69
N PRO A 3 -27.55 -15.32 -14.94
CA PRO A 3 -26.67 -15.91 -13.93
C PRO A 3 -27.52 -16.59 -12.84
N PRO A 4 -27.06 -17.73 -12.29
CA PRO A 4 -27.76 -18.39 -11.19
C PRO A 4 -28.02 -17.41 -10.04
N ARG A 5 -29.22 -17.43 -9.44
CA ARG A 5 -29.59 -16.53 -8.33
C ARG A 5 -28.57 -16.53 -7.19
N LEU A 6 -28.00 -17.71 -6.88
CA LEU A 6 -26.95 -17.85 -5.87
C LEU A 6 -25.66 -17.11 -6.24
N GLN A 7 -25.30 -17.05 -7.53
CA GLN A 7 -24.11 -16.33 -7.97
C GLN A 7 -24.28 -14.82 -7.78
N VAL A 8 -25.45 -14.29 -8.12
CA VAL A 8 -25.77 -12.86 -7.91
C VAL A 8 -25.70 -12.51 -6.42
N GLU A 9 -26.29 -13.32 -5.56
CA GLU A 9 -26.26 -13.10 -4.09
C GLU A 9 -24.83 -13.12 -3.53
N LEU A 10 -23.98 -14.04 -4.01
CA LEU A 10 -22.57 -14.12 -3.62
C LEU A 10 -21.79 -12.86 -4.04
N GLU A 11 -22.00 -12.39 -5.26
CA GLU A 11 -21.35 -11.18 -5.78
C GLU A 11 -21.84 -9.92 -5.03
N GLU A 12 -23.14 -9.80 -4.77
CA GLU A 12 -23.72 -8.71 -3.98
C GLU A 12 -23.17 -8.67 -2.54
N SER A 13 -23.09 -9.83 -1.89
CA SER A 13 -22.53 -9.96 -0.54
C SER A 13 -21.04 -9.55 -0.49
N ALA A 14 -20.27 -9.95 -1.51
CA ALA A 14 -18.87 -9.55 -1.64
C ALA A 14 -18.73 -8.03 -1.79
N HIS A 15 -19.52 -7.40 -2.67
CA HIS A 15 -19.51 -5.95 -2.85
C HIS A 15 -19.93 -5.20 -1.58
N ALA A 16 -21.02 -5.62 -0.93
CA ALA A 16 -21.49 -5.01 0.32
C ALA A 16 -20.43 -5.08 1.44
N THR A 17 -19.69 -6.19 1.52
CA THR A 17 -18.60 -6.35 2.49
C THR A 17 -17.46 -5.38 2.18
N LEU A 18 -17.06 -5.26 0.91
CA LEU A 18 -16.01 -4.34 0.49
C LEU A 18 -16.37 -2.88 0.81
N ASP A 19 -17.61 -2.47 0.53
CA ASP A 19 -18.09 -1.12 0.81
C ASP A 19 -18.06 -0.80 2.30
N ARG A 20 -18.50 -1.75 3.15
CA ARG A 20 -18.39 -1.62 4.61
C ARG A 20 -16.94 -1.49 5.06
N CYS A 21 -16.02 -2.28 4.49
CA CYS A 21 -14.59 -2.18 4.80
C CYS A 21 -13.99 -0.83 4.39
N ILE A 22 -14.44 -0.25 3.28
CA ILE A 22 -14.01 1.09 2.84
C ILE A 22 -14.57 2.15 3.79
N ALA A 23 -15.85 2.09 4.13
CA ALA A 23 -16.51 3.04 5.02
C ALA A 23 -15.95 3.01 6.45
N ALA A 24 -15.68 1.80 6.98
CA ALA A 24 -15.12 1.62 8.32
C ALA A 24 -13.60 1.86 8.39
N ARG A 25 -12.93 2.12 7.25
CA ARG A 25 -11.48 2.27 7.24
C ARG A 25 -11.06 3.48 8.06
N HIS A 26 -10.17 3.23 9.01
CA HIS A 26 -9.59 4.30 9.83
C HIS A 26 -8.94 5.40 8.96
N ALA A 27 -9.17 6.66 9.32
CA ALA A 27 -8.75 7.82 8.53
C ALA A 27 -7.24 7.86 8.27
N ASN A 28 -6.42 7.41 9.22
CA ASN A 28 -4.96 7.31 9.02
C ASN A 28 -4.61 6.34 7.88
N THR A 29 -5.27 5.18 7.85
CA THR A 29 -5.05 4.17 6.80
C THR A 29 -5.49 4.70 5.44
N THR A 30 -6.63 5.39 5.37
CA THR A 30 -7.09 6.06 4.14
C THR A 30 -6.06 7.09 3.65
N ARG A 31 -5.55 7.95 4.53
CA ARG A 31 -4.53 8.95 4.20
C ARG A 31 -3.21 8.32 3.75
N ALA A 32 -2.78 7.24 4.39
CA ALA A 32 -1.55 6.55 4.05
C ALA A 32 -1.63 5.80 2.70
N TYR A 33 -2.81 5.23 2.39
CA TYR A 33 -2.99 4.40 1.20
C TYR A 33 -3.33 5.21 -0.05
N ALA A 34 -4.03 6.34 0.09
CA ALA A 34 -4.48 7.13 -1.06
C ALA A 34 -3.33 7.53 -2.02
N PRO A 35 -2.14 7.98 -1.56
CA PRO A 35 -1.02 8.25 -2.46
C PRO A 35 -0.57 7.03 -3.26
N LYS A 36 -0.43 5.87 -2.60
CA LYS A 36 0.01 4.61 -3.22
C LYS A 36 -0.99 4.11 -4.27
N GLN A 37 -2.28 4.25 -3.98
CA GLN A 37 -3.34 3.90 -4.93
C GLN A 37 -3.32 4.82 -6.15
N ARG A 38 -3.05 6.12 -5.99
CA ARG A 38 -2.91 7.06 -7.12
C ARG A 38 -1.69 6.72 -7.98
N GLU A 39 -0.56 6.39 -7.37
CA GLU A 39 0.65 5.95 -8.09
C GLU A 39 0.36 4.72 -8.94
N TYR A 40 -0.31 3.71 -8.37
CA TYR A 40 -0.70 2.51 -9.10
C TYR A 40 -1.66 2.81 -10.26
N LYS A 41 -2.68 3.65 -10.05
CA LYS A 41 -3.62 4.04 -11.12
C LYS A 41 -2.90 4.77 -12.26
N SER A 42 -2.06 5.74 -11.93
CA SER A 42 -1.26 6.48 -12.91
C SER A 42 -0.30 5.56 -13.67
N TRP A 43 0.30 4.57 -13.01
CA TRP A 43 1.10 3.53 -13.67
C TRP A 43 0.26 2.68 -14.63
N CYS A 44 -0.95 2.26 -14.23
CA CYS A 44 -1.87 1.55 -15.12
C CYS A 44 -2.27 2.39 -16.35
N ASP A 45 -2.48 3.69 -16.19
CA ASP A 45 -2.80 4.60 -17.30
C ASP A 45 -1.63 4.66 -18.31
N ARG A 46 -0.38 4.68 -17.83
CA ARG A 46 0.82 4.65 -18.69
C ARG A 46 1.03 3.32 -19.42
N LYS A 47 0.64 2.19 -18.81
CA LYS A 47 0.85 0.85 -19.39
C LYS A 47 -0.18 0.48 -20.46
N GLY A 48 -1.31 1.17 -20.54
CA GLY A 48 -2.32 0.94 -21.56
C GLY A 48 -3.11 -0.37 -21.40
N PHE A 49 -3.40 -0.78 -20.16
CA PHE A 49 -4.24 -1.96 -19.93
C PHE A 49 -5.67 -1.78 -20.46
N HIS A 50 -6.32 -2.89 -20.81
CA HIS A 50 -7.71 -2.93 -21.25
C HIS A 50 -8.63 -2.19 -20.26
N GLU A 51 -9.52 -1.36 -20.79
CA GLU A 51 -10.34 -0.42 -20.01
C GLU A 51 -11.07 -1.10 -18.85
N ALA A 52 -11.78 -2.21 -19.12
CA ALA A 52 -12.56 -2.93 -18.11
C ALA A 52 -11.74 -3.47 -16.93
N THR A 53 -10.47 -3.80 -17.13
CA THR A 53 -9.61 -4.39 -16.08
C THR A 53 -8.48 -3.45 -15.66
N ARG A 54 -8.44 -2.21 -16.16
CA ARG A 54 -7.29 -1.31 -16.05
C ARG A 54 -6.79 -1.18 -14.62
N TYR A 55 -7.70 -0.88 -13.70
CA TYR A 55 -7.40 -0.67 -12.28
C TYR A 55 -7.56 -1.91 -11.40
N GLN A 56 -7.96 -3.04 -11.98
CA GLN A 56 -8.01 -4.30 -11.24
C GLN A 56 -6.59 -4.71 -10.86
N VAL A 57 -6.39 -4.90 -9.56
CA VAL A 57 -5.13 -5.39 -9.00
C VAL A 57 -5.10 -6.90 -9.16
N THR A 58 -4.23 -7.38 -10.05
CA THR A 58 -3.88 -8.80 -10.14
C THR A 58 -2.48 -9.01 -9.59
N ALA A 59 -2.15 -10.22 -9.14
CA ALA A 59 -0.82 -10.55 -8.62
C ALA A 59 0.28 -10.13 -9.62
N SER A 60 0.11 -10.49 -10.90
CA SER A 60 1.07 -10.17 -11.97
C SER A 60 1.25 -8.65 -12.15
N LYS A 61 0.16 -7.87 -12.14
CA LYS A 61 0.26 -6.40 -12.25
C LYS A 61 0.95 -5.80 -11.04
N LEU A 62 0.65 -6.30 -9.84
CA LEU A 62 1.26 -5.80 -8.61
C LEU A 62 2.77 -6.08 -8.61
N HIS A 63 3.20 -7.28 -8.99
CA HIS A 63 4.62 -7.62 -9.11
C HIS A 63 5.35 -6.73 -10.12
N LEU A 64 4.77 -6.53 -11.31
CA LEU A 64 5.37 -5.67 -12.31
C LEU A 64 5.44 -4.20 -11.86
N PHE A 65 4.40 -3.71 -11.17
CA PHE A 65 4.40 -2.37 -10.59
C PHE A 65 5.52 -2.21 -9.56
N LEU A 66 5.64 -3.16 -8.61
CA LEU A 66 6.67 -3.10 -7.58
C LEU A 66 8.08 -3.17 -8.18
N GLN A 67 8.29 -4.02 -9.18
CA GLN A 67 9.58 -4.09 -9.88
C GLN A 67 9.93 -2.74 -10.51
N VAL A 68 9.07 -2.21 -11.37
CA VAL A 68 9.38 -1.00 -12.17
C VAL A 68 9.42 0.27 -11.31
N GLU A 69 8.46 0.43 -10.39
CA GLU A 69 8.24 1.70 -9.69
C GLU A 69 8.84 1.73 -8.27
N VAL A 70 9.19 0.59 -7.68
CA VAL A 70 9.74 0.55 -6.31
C VAL A 70 11.17 0.04 -6.27
N VAL A 71 11.47 -1.03 -7.01
CA VAL A 71 12.81 -1.64 -7.01
C VAL A 71 13.73 -0.92 -8.00
N ASP A 72 13.26 -0.69 -9.22
CA ASP A 72 14.06 -0.15 -10.33
C ASP A 72 14.00 1.38 -10.44
N GLN A 73 13.20 2.05 -9.60
CA GLN A 73 13.31 3.50 -9.45
C GLN A 73 14.68 3.81 -8.82
N ASN A 74 15.64 4.14 -9.69
CA ASN A 74 16.88 4.82 -9.32
C ASN A 74 16.49 6.02 -8.46
N VAL A 75 16.63 5.85 -7.14
CA VAL A 75 16.31 6.88 -6.17
C VAL A 75 17.14 8.08 -6.58
N ARG A 76 16.51 9.10 -7.17
CA ARG A 76 17.07 10.45 -7.26
C ARG A 76 17.12 10.96 -5.83
N VAL A 77 18.03 10.41 -5.03
CA VAL A 77 18.40 10.93 -3.74
C VAL A 77 19.07 12.26 -4.06
N LYS A 78 18.29 13.34 -4.02
CA LYS A 78 18.86 14.62 -3.62
C LYS A 78 19.46 14.36 -2.25
N ASN A 79 20.77 14.16 -2.25
CA ASN A 79 21.70 13.97 -1.14
C ASN A 79 21.10 14.32 0.24
N ARG A 80 20.26 13.44 0.79
CA ARG A 80 19.99 13.38 2.22
C ARG A 80 20.88 12.26 2.69
N LYS A 81 21.91 12.62 3.45
CA LYS A 81 22.85 11.67 4.06
C LYS A 81 22.06 10.45 4.49
N ARG A 82 22.28 9.31 3.81
CA ARG A 82 21.70 8.02 4.18
C ARG A 82 22.18 7.74 5.59
N LYS A 83 21.33 8.03 6.56
CA LYS A 83 21.37 7.36 7.85
C LYS A 83 20.25 6.33 7.78
N ASP A 84 20.69 5.08 7.84
CA ASP A 84 19.94 3.93 8.34
C ASP A 84 18.81 3.43 7.43
N ILE A 85 19.18 2.76 6.33
CA ILE A 85 18.34 1.68 5.78
C ILE A 85 18.75 0.44 6.58
N PRO A 86 17.92 -0.06 7.50
CA PRO A 86 18.30 -1.21 8.32
C PRO A 86 18.43 -2.45 7.44
N ASN A 87 19.46 -3.26 7.69
CA ASN A 87 19.60 -4.54 7.02
C ASN A 87 18.52 -5.50 7.56
N PHE A 88 17.50 -5.78 6.76
CA PHE A 88 16.38 -6.66 7.13
C PHE A 88 16.80 -8.13 7.33
N LEU A 89 18.01 -8.49 6.89
CA LEU A 89 18.57 -9.84 7.06
C LEU A 89 19.31 -10.01 8.40
N VAL A 90 19.49 -8.92 9.17
CA VAL A 90 20.19 -8.94 10.46
C VAL A 90 19.29 -8.33 11.54
N PRO A 91 18.41 -9.15 12.16
CA PRO A 91 17.44 -8.67 13.15
C PRO A 91 18.06 -8.04 14.41
N GLU A 92 19.32 -8.34 14.73
CA GLU A 92 20.03 -7.80 15.89
C GLU A 92 20.21 -6.27 15.81
N GLU A 93 20.41 -5.72 14.60
CA GLU A 93 20.56 -4.27 14.40
C GLU A 93 19.24 -3.47 14.58
N TRP A 94 18.12 -4.16 14.80
CA TRP A 94 16.79 -3.56 14.90
C TRP A 94 16.32 -3.32 16.32
N TYR A 95 16.90 -4.02 17.30
CA TYR A 95 16.40 -3.99 18.67
C TYR A 95 16.65 -2.64 19.37
N ASP A 96 17.69 -1.89 18.99
CA ASP A 96 18.02 -0.60 19.61
C ASP A 96 17.08 0.56 19.23
N ILE A 97 16.37 0.46 18.10
CA ILE A 97 15.48 1.54 17.62
C ILE A 97 14.22 1.67 18.51
N LYS A 98 13.82 0.60 19.23
CA LYS A 98 12.61 0.60 20.06
C LYS A 98 12.83 1.12 21.49
N VAL A 99 14.06 1.35 21.92
CA VAL A 99 14.35 1.76 23.32
C VAL A 99 14.31 3.29 23.51
N LEU A 100 14.43 4.10 22.45
CA LEU A 100 14.52 5.56 22.57
C LEU A 100 13.18 6.33 22.62
N LYS A 101 12.03 5.66 22.68
CA LYS A 101 10.70 6.32 22.79
C LYS A 101 10.02 6.20 24.14
N ALA A 102 10.75 5.84 25.20
CA ALA A 102 10.21 5.76 26.57
C ALA A 102 10.70 6.87 27.52
N GLY A 103 11.37 7.92 27.03
CA GLY A 103 11.93 8.97 27.88
C GLY A 103 11.59 10.40 27.43
N LYS A 104 10.36 10.86 27.67
CA LYS A 104 10.06 12.30 27.70
C LYS A 104 9.63 12.69 29.12
N ASN A 105 10.62 12.86 30.00
CA ASN A 105 10.45 13.58 31.25
C ASN A 105 10.07 15.04 30.92
N LYS A 106 8.85 15.44 31.25
CA LYS A 106 8.45 16.85 31.39
C LYS A 106 8.98 17.35 32.74
N PRO A 107 9.77 18.43 32.81
CA PRO A 107 9.91 19.15 34.07
C PRO A 107 8.67 20.04 34.26
N LEU A 108 8.00 19.91 35.41
CA LEU A 108 7.09 20.94 35.90
C LEU A 108 7.93 22.16 36.29
N ARG A 109 7.53 23.34 35.81
CA ARG A 109 7.83 24.62 36.42
C ARG A 109 6.52 25.29 36.74
#